data_AF-A0A3M1BJ06-F1
#
_entry.id   AF-A0A3M1BJ06-F1
#
_cell.length_a   1.000
_cell.length_b   1.000
_cell.length_c   1.000
_cell.angle_alpha   90.00
_cell.angle_beta   90.00
_cell.angle_gamma   90.00
#
_symmetry.space_group_name_H-M   'P 1'
#
loop_
_entity.id
_entity.type
_entity.pdbx_description
1 polymer ?
#
loop_
_entity_poly.entity_id
_entity_poly.type
_entity_poly.pdbx_seq_one_letter_code
_entity_poly.pdbx_strand_id
1 'polypeptide(L)'
;MPSFVEAVVNVPRLTGVFHYHLPPELEGKVGDGHLVVVPFGRQQVQGVVLRLVEAPSVTSTRPVSALLDPAPVLTPAQIALAEELSRRTLAPLAACVTLMLPPGLAQMVDTLYSLTPAGEQADAAQADLTPAQVRLLTLLQRRGPLRGRQIERALPRKRWQASARALQRRGWLRLRPVLPPPSVRPKMERFVTLAAPQPEKENLGRRGGAAESRRRAMLQYMQAQHRPVPVRELYAQTDGQSADLRWLAKAGYIVVFEQQVWRDPLAEVDFVPAEPPRLTADQQTVWQKVRAGLQRSAQGEKVAPFLLYGVTGSGKTEIYLRAVEETLRQGRQAIVLVPEIALTPQTVNRFVARFPGRVGLVHSRLSAGERYDTWRRARAGELSVVVGPRSALFTPFSRLGLIVVDECHDDSYYQSESPPHYHARELAALYARLCGAVCLMGSATPDVVSTYRAARGEWTPLKLPERILAHRSA
;
A
#
# COMPACT_ATOMS: atom_id res chain seq x y z
N MET A 1 9.92 24.60 -23.68
CA MET A 1 9.24 23.69 -24.65
C MET A 1 8.26 22.86 -23.84
N PRO A 2 7.02 22.63 -24.32
CA PRO A 2 6.05 21.86 -23.56
C PRO A 2 6.59 20.46 -23.30
N SER A 3 6.61 20.07 -22.03
CA SER A 3 7.00 18.71 -21.65
C SER A 3 5.80 17.76 -21.84
N PHE A 4 6.03 16.59 -22.43
CA PHE A 4 4.98 15.58 -22.63
C PHE A 4 5.20 14.39 -21.70
N VAL A 5 4.10 13.71 -21.36
CA VAL A 5 4.12 12.48 -20.57
C VAL A 5 3.41 11.37 -21.32
N GLU A 6 3.97 10.17 -21.25
CA GLU A 6 3.27 8.93 -21.56
C GLU A 6 2.69 8.36 -20.27
N ALA A 7 1.38 8.15 -20.23
CA ALA A 7 0.68 7.66 -19.05
C ALA A 7 -0.17 6.44 -19.38
N VAL A 8 -0.23 5.50 -18.43
CA VAL A 8 -1.25 4.46 -18.42
C VAL A 8 -2.46 4.97 -17.65
N VAL A 9 -3.61 4.96 -18.30
CA VAL A 9 -4.88 5.30 -17.65
C VAL A 9 -5.32 4.10 -16.81
N ASN A 10 -5.63 4.33 -15.54
CA ASN A 10 -5.93 3.29 -14.56
C ASN A 10 -7.38 2.75 -14.70
N VAL A 11 -7.68 2.23 -15.90
CA VAL A 11 -8.92 1.54 -16.23
C VAL A 11 -8.51 0.11 -16.59
N PRO A 12 -8.76 -0.90 -15.72
CA PRO A 12 -8.15 -2.22 -15.84
C PRO A 12 -8.37 -2.96 -17.17
N ARG A 13 -9.47 -2.66 -17.87
CA ARG A 13 -9.80 -3.28 -19.17
C ARG A 13 -9.27 -2.50 -20.37
N LEU A 14 -8.68 -1.34 -20.14
CA LEU A 14 -8.16 -0.48 -21.20
C LEU A 14 -6.76 -0.94 -21.59
N THR A 15 -6.56 -1.12 -22.88
CA THR A 15 -5.25 -1.42 -23.47
C THR A 15 -4.59 -0.15 -23.99
N GLY A 16 -3.27 -0.11 -23.94
CA GLY A 16 -2.45 0.98 -24.48
C GLY A 16 -2.02 2.03 -23.47
N VAL A 17 -1.28 3.00 -24.00
CA VAL A 17 -0.71 4.15 -23.30
C VAL A 17 -1.15 5.42 -24.02
N PHE A 18 -1.20 6.54 -23.30
CA PHE A 18 -1.76 7.80 -23.80
C PHE A 18 -0.79 8.95 -23.53
N HIS A 19 -0.68 9.87 -24.48
CA HIS A 19 0.23 11.00 -24.41
C HIS A 19 -0.51 12.29 -24.05
N TYR A 20 0.02 13.02 -23.08
CA TYR A 20 -0.52 14.28 -22.56
C TYR A 20 0.57 15.34 -22.51
N HIS A 21 0.21 16.63 -22.57
CA HIS A 21 1.16 17.71 -22.28
C HIS A 21 1.04 18.14 -20.81
N LEU A 22 2.16 18.57 -20.24
CA LEU A 22 2.18 19.18 -18.92
C LEU A 22 1.84 20.68 -19.03
N PRO A 23 0.87 21.19 -18.27
CA PRO A 23 0.71 22.63 -18.12
C PRO A 23 1.91 23.21 -17.33
N PRO A 24 2.25 24.51 -17.51
CA PRO A 24 3.42 25.14 -16.88
C PRO A 24 3.51 24.95 -15.35
N GLU A 25 2.37 24.87 -14.67
CA GLU A 25 2.26 24.70 -13.22
C GLU A 25 2.75 23.33 -12.72
N LEU A 26 2.76 22.33 -13.60
CA LEU A 26 3.14 20.94 -13.33
C LEU A 26 4.51 20.57 -13.92
N GLU A 27 5.10 21.43 -14.75
CA GLU A 27 6.46 21.23 -15.27
C GLU A 27 7.47 21.18 -14.10
N GLY A 28 8.39 20.22 -14.15
CA GLY A 28 9.36 19.96 -13.07
C GLY A 28 8.79 19.28 -11.81
N LYS A 29 7.46 19.14 -11.68
CA LYS A 29 6.82 18.45 -10.55
C LYS A 29 6.34 17.04 -10.88
N VAL A 30 6.11 16.76 -12.16
CA VAL A 30 5.65 15.46 -12.64
C VAL A 30 6.82 14.71 -13.27
N GLY A 31 7.00 13.44 -12.88
CA GLY A 31 7.95 12.53 -13.51
C GLY A 31 7.44 11.10 -13.50
N ASP A 32 8.34 10.16 -13.80
CA ASP A 32 8.04 8.73 -13.86
C ASP A 32 7.40 8.24 -12.56
N GLY A 33 6.41 7.36 -12.68
CA GLY A 33 5.69 6.77 -11.56
C GLY A 33 4.72 7.69 -10.83
N HIS A 34 4.58 8.96 -11.22
CA HIS A 34 3.64 9.87 -10.56
C HIS A 34 2.18 9.55 -10.88
N LEU A 35 1.32 9.73 -9.88
CA LEU A 35 -0.12 9.57 -10.02
C LEU A 35 -0.75 10.91 -10.41
N VAL A 36 -1.41 10.93 -11.57
CA VAL A 36 -2.00 12.13 -12.16
C VAL A 36 -3.49 11.95 -12.43
N VAL A 37 -4.20 13.07 -12.57
CA VAL A 37 -5.54 13.12 -13.18
C VAL A 37 -5.39 13.60 -14.61
N VAL A 38 -5.98 12.87 -15.54
CA VAL A 38 -5.95 13.20 -16.97
C VAL A 38 -7.34 13.11 -17.59
N PRO A 39 -7.63 13.93 -18.62
CA PRO A 39 -8.86 13.80 -19.37
C PRO A 39 -8.80 12.56 -20.30
N PHE A 40 -9.85 11.76 -20.29
CA PHE A 40 -9.99 10.60 -21.17
C PHE A 40 -11.41 10.55 -21.75
N GLY A 41 -11.55 10.84 -23.05
CA GLY A 41 -12.86 11.00 -23.68
C GLY A 41 -13.64 12.19 -23.08
N ARG A 42 -14.80 11.92 -22.46
CA ARG A 42 -15.63 12.94 -21.79
C ARG A 42 -15.42 13.03 -20.27
N GLN A 43 -14.48 12.26 -19.73
CA GLN A 43 -14.28 12.09 -18.29
C GLN A 43 -12.85 12.41 -17.85
N GLN A 44 -12.67 12.54 -16.54
CA GLN A 44 -11.38 12.68 -15.87
C GLN A 44 -11.06 11.36 -15.17
N VAL A 45 -9.87 10.81 -15.41
CA VAL A 45 -9.43 9.50 -14.90
C VAL A 45 -8.11 9.64 -14.17
N GLN A 46 -7.84 8.72 -13.25
CA GLN A 46 -6.48 8.53 -12.71
C GLN A 46 -5.61 7.85 -13.76
N GLY A 47 -4.35 8.29 -13.84
CA GLY A 47 -3.32 7.63 -14.62
C GLY A 47 -1.99 7.63 -13.88
N VAL A 48 -1.12 6.70 -14.21
CA VAL A 48 0.27 6.68 -13.74
C VAL A 48 1.15 7.08 -14.91
N VAL A 49 1.98 8.08 -14.70
CA VAL A 49 2.99 8.49 -15.68
C VAL A 49 4.05 7.38 -15.76
N LEU A 50 4.25 6.84 -16.96
CA LEU A 50 5.27 5.82 -17.20
C LEU A 50 6.62 6.46 -17.46
N ARG A 51 6.63 7.52 -18.29
CA ARG A 51 7.83 8.28 -18.65
C ARG A 51 7.53 9.66 -19.20
N LEU A 52 8.49 10.57 -19.09
CA LEU A 52 8.52 11.81 -19.87
C LEU A 52 8.92 11.51 -21.32
N VAL A 53 8.33 12.25 -22.28
CA VAL A 53 8.63 12.11 -23.70
C VAL A 53 8.86 13.48 -24.34
N GLU A 54 9.79 13.55 -25.30
CA GLU A 54 10.13 14.80 -25.99
C GLU A 54 9.06 15.23 -26.98
N ALA A 55 8.42 14.28 -27.65
CA ALA A 55 7.35 14.51 -28.61
C ALA A 55 6.21 13.51 -28.42
N PRO A 56 4.94 13.95 -28.54
CA PRO A 56 3.82 13.04 -28.47
C PRO A 56 3.69 12.23 -29.76
N SER A 57 3.16 11.01 -29.63
CA SER A 57 2.77 10.11 -30.72
C SER A 57 1.52 10.57 -31.48
N VAL A 58 0.88 11.66 -31.04
CA VAL A 58 -0.37 12.20 -31.57
C VAL A 58 -0.24 13.69 -31.86
N THR A 59 -0.95 14.17 -32.88
CA THR A 59 -0.91 15.57 -33.32
C THR A 59 -1.49 16.56 -32.31
N SER A 60 -2.50 16.15 -31.54
CA SER A 60 -3.13 16.98 -30.52
C SER A 60 -3.17 16.23 -29.20
N THR A 61 -2.61 16.86 -28.16
CA THR A 61 -2.64 16.35 -26.79
C THR A 61 -3.61 17.14 -25.94
N ARG A 62 -4.01 16.57 -24.80
CA ARG A 62 -4.76 17.27 -23.75
C ARG A 62 -3.84 17.50 -22.54
N PRO A 63 -4.13 18.49 -21.68
CA PRO A 63 -3.31 18.75 -20.51
C PRO A 63 -3.49 17.66 -19.45
N VAL A 64 -2.43 17.39 -18.69
CA VAL A 64 -2.56 16.76 -17.37
C VAL A 64 -3.33 17.71 -16.46
N SER A 65 -4.42 17.22 -15.86
CA SER A 65 -5.35 18.05 -15.07
C SER A 65 -4.82 18.34 -13.66
N ALA A 66 -4.16 17.38 -13.02
CA ALA A 66 -3.64 17.52 -11.66
C ALA A 66 -2.61 16.45 -11.33
N LEU A 67 -1.69 16.78 -10.41
CA LEU A 67 -0.84 15.81 -9.71
C LEU A 67 -1.53 15.41 -8.38
N LEU A 68 -1.74 14.12 -8.15
CA LEU A 68 -2.46 13.63 -6.96
C LEU A 68 -1.56 13.31 -5.77
N ASP A 69 -0.30 12.95 -6.01
CA ASP A 69 0.69 12.66 -4.98
C ASP A 69 2.00 13.35 -5.38
N PRO A 70 2.63 14.15 -4.49
CA PRO A 70 3.90 14.80 -4.79
C PRO A 70 5.06 13.81 -4.96
N ALA A 71 4.91 12.56 -4.49
CA ALA A 71 5.89 11.50 -4.68
C ALA A 71 5.37 10.45 -5.67
N PRO A 72 6.27 9.77 -6.42
CA PRO A 72 5.87 8.70 -7.32
C PRO A 72 5.20 7.56 -6.54
N VAL A 73 4.15 6.97 -7.13
CA VAL A 73 3.44 5.80 -6.58
C VAL A 73 4.05 4.48 -7.07
N LEU A 74 4.83 4.51 -8.15
CA LEU A 74 5.61 3.37 -8.64
C LEU A 74 7.08 3.73 -8.76
N THR A 75 7.95 2.77 -8.50
CA THR A 75 9.37 2.88 -8.82
C THR A 75 9.62 2.61 -10.32
N PRO A 76 10.74 3.06 -10.89
CA PRO A 76 11.13 2.72 -12.27
C PRO A 76 11.17 1.20 -12.51
N ALA A 77 11.65 0.44 -11.52
CA ALA A 77 11.70 -1.03 -11.62
C ALA A 77 10.29 -1.65 -11.61
N GLN A 78 9.33 -1.07 -10.87
CA GLN A 78 7.93 -1.50 -10.92
C GLN A 78 7.28 -1.19 -12.28
N ILE A 79 7.58 -0.04 -12.88
CA ILE A 79 7.10 0.30 -14.24
C ILE A 79 7.62 -0.74 -15.24
N ALA A 80 8.93 -1.00 -15.24
CA ALA A 80 9.54 -2.02 -16.10
C ALA A 80 8.96 -3.43 -15.84
N LEU A 81 8.68 -3.76 -14.57
CA LEU A 81 8.04 -5.02 -14.19
C LEU A 81 6.61 -5.12 -14.75
N ALA A 82 5.83 -4.03 -14.69
CA ALA A 82 4.46 -4.00 -15.18
C ALA A 82 4.41 -4.16 -16.71
N GLU A 83 5.34 -3.52 -17.43
CA GLU A 83 5.49 -3.67 -18.88
C GLU A 83 5.86 -5.12 -19.26
N GLU A 84 6.83 -5.71 -18.57
CA GLU A 84 7.22 -7.10 -18.85
C GLU A 84 6.14 -8.11 -18.47
N LEU A 85 5.41 -7.86 -17.38
CA LEU A 85 4.25 -8.66 -17.00
C LEU A 85 3.14 -8.58 -18.06
N SER A 86 2.85 -7.38 -18.55
CA SER A 86 1.88 -7.15 -19.62
C SER A 86 2.30 -7.88 -20.90
N ARG A 87 3.58 -7.78 -21.31
CA ARG A 87 4.10 -8.51 -22.47
C ARG A 87 3.99 -10.03 -22.34
N ARG A 88 4.38 -10.59 -21.19
CA ARG A 88 4.39 -12.05 -20.97
C ARG A 88 3.00 -12.66 -20.86
N THR A 89 2.05 -11.91 -20.32
CA THR A 89 0.70 -12.42 -20.01
C THR A 89 -0.35 -11.94 -20.99
N LEU A 90 0.03 -11.03 -21.92
CA LEU A 90 -0.87 -10.32 -22.83
C LEU A 90 -2.00 -9.57 -22.11
N ALA A 91 -1.87 -9.38 -20.79
CA ALA A 91 -2.84 -8.64 -20.01
C ALA A 91 -2.67 -7.13 -20.24
N PRO A 92 -3.75 -6.34 -20.12
CA PRO A 92 -3.66 -4.89 -20.21
C PRO A 92 -2.64 -4.33 -19.22
N LEU A 93 -1.79 -3.39 -19.68
CA LEU A 93 -0.79 -2.74 -18.84
C LEU A 93 -1.42 -2.06 -17.61
N ALA A 94 -2.61 -1.49 -17.75
CA ALA A 94 -3.37 -0.91 -16.65
C ALA A 94 -3.67 -1.92 -15.55
N ALA A 95 -4.00 -3.18 -15.89
CA ALA A 95 -4.23 -4.25 -14.92
C ALA A 95 -2.92 -4.62 -14.21
N CYS A 96 -1.80 -4.65 -14.92
CA CYS A 96 -0.48 -4.94 -14.35
C CYS A 96 -0.03 -3.83 -13.37
N VAL A 97 -0.24 -2.57 -13.74
CA VAL A 97 0.03 -1.42 -12.87
C VAL A 97 -0.88 -1.42 -11.64
N THR A 98 -2.16 -1.79 -11.79
CA THR A 98 -3.12 -1.86 -10.68
C THR A 98 -2.63 -2.78 -9.55
N LEU A 99 -1.93 -3.88 -9.87
CA LEU A 99 -1.37 -4.78 -8.86
C LEU A 99 -0.35 -4.13 -7.93
N MET A 100 0.30 -3.05 -8.39
CA MET A 100 1.38 -2.37 -7.69
C MET A 100 0.92 -1.12 -6.96
N LEU A 101 -0.33 -0.72 -7.17
CA LEU A 101 -0.95 0.39 -6.47
C LEU A 101 -1.60 -0.09 -5.16
N PRO A 102 -1.58 0.74 -4.10
CA PRO A 102 -2.22 0.39 -2.86
C PRO A 102 -3.76 0.39 -3.01
N PRO A 103 -4.46 -0.32 -2.11
CA PRO A 103 -5.91 -0.36 -2.15
C PRO A 103 -6.49 1.06 -2.02
N GLY A 104 -7.43 1.39 -2.90
CA GLY A 104 -8.12 2.68 -2.89
C GLY A 104 -7.50 3.79 -3.73
N LEU A 105 -6.37 3.56 -4.40
CA LEU A 105 -5.85 4.42 -5.47
C LEU A 105 -6.26 3.97 -6.89
N ALA A 106 -6.85 2.79 -7.02
CA ALA A 106 -7.49 2.33 -8.26
C ALA A 106 -8.98 2.65 -8.26
N GLN A 107 -9.33 3.94 -8.19
CA GLN A 107 -10.73 4.33 -8.21
C GLN A 107 -11.22 4.60 -9.62
N MET A 108 -12.28 3.89 -9.99
CA MET A 108 -13.04 4.24 -11.18
C MET A 108 -13.74 5.59 -10.98
N VAL A 109 -13.82 6.33 -12.07
CA VAL A 109 -14.54 7.60 -12.14
C VAL A 109 -16.00 7.39 -11.70
N ASP A 110 -16.47 8.21 -10.77
CA ASP A 110 -17.89 8.28 -10.43
C ASP A 110 -18.53 9.42 -11.24
N THR A 111 -19.85 9.41 -11.39
CA THR A 111 -20.56 10.53 -12.01
C THR A 111 -21.25 11.34 -10.93
N LEU A 112 -20.90 12.61 -10.83
CA LEU A 112 -21.62 13.57 -10.00
C LEU A 112 -22.80 14.11 -10.79
N TYR A 113 -24.00 13.88 -10.27
CA TYR A 113 -25.25 14.39 -10.79
C TYR A 113 -25.58 15.66 -10.01
N SER A 114 -25.63 16.79 -10.73
CA SER A 114 -25.91 18.11 -10.18
C SER A 114 -27.06 18.75 -10.95
N LEU A 115 -27.91 19.50 -10.26
CA LEU A 115 -28.92 20.31 -10.95
C LEU A 115 -28.23 21.48 -11.65
N THR A 116 -28.77 21.87 -12.80
CA THR A 116 -28.49 23.18 -13.38
C THR A 116 -29.38 24.24 -12.72
N PRO A 117 -29.11 25.54 -12.88
CA PRO A 117 -30.02 26.58 -12.39
C PRO A 117 -31.47 26.37 -12.85
N ALA A 118 -31.66 25.93 -14.10
CA ALA A 118 -32.97 25.56 -14.64
C ALA A 118 -33.60 24.34 -13.93
N GLY A 119 -32.80 23.35 -13.54
CA GLY A 119 -33.28 22.19 -12.80
C GLY A 119 -33.54 22.47 -11.31
N GLU A 120 -32.89 23.45 -10.71
CA GLU A 120 -33.15 23.90 -9.34
C GLU A 120 -34.51 24.60 -9.25
N GLN A 121 -34.83 25.42 -10.25
CA GLN A 121 -36.09 26.15 -10.36
C GLN A 121 -37.23 25.34 -10.98
N ALA A 122 -36.96 24.13 -11.49
CA ALA A 122 -37.97 23.29 -12.09
C ALA A 122 -38.98 22.78 -11.03
N ASP A 123 -40.25 23.15 -11.21
CA ASP A 123 -41.34 22.59 -10.43
C ASP A 123 -41.70 21.19 -10.94
N ALA A 124 -41.43 20.19 -10.10
CA ALA A 124 -41.68 18.79 -10.42
C ALA A 124 -43.18 18.49 -10.61
N ALA A 125 -44.09 19.33 -10.10
CA ALA A 125 -45.54 19.16 -10.22
C ALA A 125 -46.13 19.74 -11.52
N GLN A 126 -45.46 20.71 -12.14
CA GLN A 126 -45.91 21.34 -13.40
C GLN A 126 -45.27 20.73 -14.65
N ALA A 127 -44.23 19.92 -14.45
CA ALA A 127 -43.50 19.26 -15.53
C ALA A 127 -44.07 17.86 -15.80
N ASP A 128 -44.31 17.52 -17.08
CA ASP A 128 -44.65 16.16 -17.51
C ASP A 128 -43.44 15.22 -17.29
N LEU A 129 -43.33 14.75 -16.04
CA LEU A 129 -42.25 13.93 -15.52
C LEU A 129 -42.81 12.62 -14.98
N THR A 130 -42.09 11.55 -15.25
CA THR A 130 -42.35 10.26 -14.63
C THR A 130 -42.13 10.30 -13.11
N PRO A 131 -42.80 9.44 -12.32
CA PRO A 131 -42.58 9.34 -10.87
C PRO A 131 -41.13 9.00 -10.46
N ALA A 132 -40.32 8.48 -11.39
CA ALA A 132 -38.89 8.24 -11.15
C ALA A 132 -38.05 9.50 -11.37
N GLN A 133 -38.41 10.35 -12.34
CA GLN A 133 -37.74 11.64 -12.57
C GLN A 133 -38.05 12.63 -11.46
N VAL A 134 -39.31 12.75 -11.04
CA VAL A 134 -39.73 13.60 -9.90
C VAL A 134 -38.89 13.26 -8.66
N ARG A 135 -38.82 11.98 -8.28
CA ARG A 135 -38.03 11.56 -7.10
C ARG A 135 -36.55 11.86 -7.22
N LEU A 136 -35.95 11.70 -8.40
CA LEU A 136 -34.54 12.03 -8.62
C LEU A 136 -34.29 13.54 -8.52
N LEU A 137 -35.18 14.35 -9.10
CA LEU A 137 -35.11 15.81 -9.03
C LEU A 137 -35.23 16.30 -7.59
N THR A 138 -36.26 15.85 -6.86
CA THR A 138 -36.47 16.20 -5.44
C THR A 138 -35.31 15.75 -4.55
N LEU A 139 -34.74 14.56 -4.81
CA LEU A 139 -33.59 14.07 -4.07
C LEU A 139 -32.38 15.00 -4.21
N LEU A 140 -32.10 15.45 -5.44
CA LEU A 140 -30.98 16.35 -5.74
C LEU A 140 -31.23 17.79 -5.26
N GLN A 141 -32.48 18.27 -5.30
CA GLN A 141 -32.85 19.56 -4.70
C GLN A 141 -32.61 19.56 -3.18
N ARG A 142 -32.95 18.45 -2.51
CA ARG A 142 -32.87 18.35 -1.04
C ARG A 142 -31.47 18.05 -0.51
N ARG A 143 -30.68 17.25 -1.23
CA ARG A 143 -29.34 16.80 -0.78
C ARG A 143 -28.18 17.44 -1.54
N GLY A 144 -28.47 18.25 -2.55
CA GLY A 144 -27.46 18.80 -3.45
C GLY A 144 -26.87 17.73 -4.38
N PRO A 145 -25.67 17.98 -4.96
CA PRO A 145 -25.02 17.07 -5.89
C PRO A 145 -24.73 15.70 -5.26
N LEU A 146 -25.11 14.63 -5.96
CA LEU A 146 -24.92 13.25 -5.50
C LEU A 146 -24.21 12.40 -6.55
N ARG A 147 -23.45 11.43 -6.08
CA ARG A 147 -22.82 10.39 -6.90
C ARG A 147 -23.79 9.25 -7.22
N GLY A 148 -23.49 8.49 -8.27
CA GLY A 148 -24.36 7.39 -8.71
C GLY A 148 -24.66 6.38 -7.60
N ARG A 149 -23.64 5.97 -6.84
CA ARG A 149 -23.82 5.05 -5.69
C ARG A 149 -24.68 5.65 -4.57
N GLN A 150 -24.61 6.97 -4.35
CA GLN A 150 -25.43 7.64 -3.34
C GLN A 150 -26.89 7.71 -3.77
N ILE A 151 -27.15 7.93 -5.07
CA ILE A 151 -28.49 7.91 -5.66
C ILE A 151 -29.06 6.49 -5.61
N GLU A 152 -28.26 5.48 -5.95
CA GLU A 152 -28.69 4.07 -5.93
C GLU A 152 -29.06 3.59 -4.52
N ARG A 153 -28.31 4.00 -3.49
CA ARG A 153 -28.66 3.74 -2.08
C ARG A 153 -29.93 4.49 -1.63
N ALA A 154 -30.19 5.68 -2.17
CA ALA A 154 -31.36 6.48 -1.82
C ALA A 154 -32.62 6.07 -2.60
N LEU A 155 -32.46 5.49 -3.80
CA LEU A 155 -33.52 5.02 -4.69
C LEU A 155 -33.32 3.54 -5.08
N PRO A 156 -33.17 2.62 -4.11
CA PRO A 156 -32.98 1.21 -4.40
C PRO A 156 -34.25 0.67 -5.08
N ARG A 157 -34.08 -0.14 -6.14
CA ARG A 157 -35.16 -0.74 -6.99
C ARG A 157 -35.71 0.10 -8.14
N LYS A 158 -35.20 1.30 -8.44
CA LYS A 158 -35.60 2.07 -9.64
C LYS A 158 -34.46 2.17 -10.68
N ARG A 159 -34.80 2.13 -11.98
CA ARG A 159 -33.89 2.45 -13.10
C ARG A 159 -33.61 3.96 -13.18
N TRP A 160 -33.02 4.52 -12.12
CA TRP A 160 -32.77 5.97 -11.99
C TRP A 160 -31.82 6.50 -13.07
N GLN A 161 -30.98 5.66 -13.66
CA GLN A 161 -30.04 6.04 -14.71
C GLN A 161 -30.76 6.53 -15.98
N ALA A 162 -31.90 5.92 -16.34
CA ALA A 162 -32.71 6.36 -17.48
C ALA A 162 -33.35 7.73 -17.21
N SER A 163 -33.85 7.94 -15.99
CA SER A 163 -34.40 9.22 -15.53
C SER A 163 -33.34 10.32 -15.55
N ALA A 164 -32.12 10.03 -15.09
CA ALA A 164 -31.01 10.98 -15.12
C ALA A 164 -30.66 11.41 -16.55
N ARG A 165 -30.58 10.47 -17.50
CA ARG A 165 -30.34 10.78 -18.92
C ARG A 165 -31.46 11.62 -19.54
N ALA A 166 -32.71 11.38 -19.16
CA ALA A 166 -33.85 12.16 -19.64
C ALA A 166 -33.84 13.60 -19.10
N LEU A 167 -33.59 13.78 -17.79
CA LEU A 167 -33.45 15.11 -17.17
C LEU A 167 -32.23 15.87 -17.71
N GLN A 168 -31.14 15.17 -18.03
CA GLN A 168 -29.99 15.76 -18.71
C GLN A 168 -30.34 16.29 -20.10
N ARG A 169 -31.11 15.53 -20.90
CA ARG A 169 -31.56 15.98 -22.23
C ARG A 169 -32.46 17.22 -22.16
N ARG A 170 -33.22 17.37 -21.08
CA ARG A 170 -34.02 18.58 -20.79
C ARG A 170 -33.19 19.75 -20.26
N GLY A 171 -31.89 19.57 -20.06
CA GLY A 171 -30.98 20.60 -19.53
C GLY A 171 -31.10 20.84 -18.01
N TRP A 172 -31.89 20.03 -17.29
CA TRP A 172 -32.13 20.20 -15.84
C TRP A 172 -31.08 19.50 -14.98
N LEU A 173 -30.37 18.55 -15.56
CA LEU A 173 -29.33 17.78 -14.90
C LEU A 173 -28.01 17.92 -15.63
N ARG A 174 -26.95 18.25 -14.90
CA ARG A 174 -25.57 18.25 -15.37
C ARG A 174 -24.84 17.05 -14.76
N LEU A 175 -24.34 16.18 -15.62
CA LEU A 175 -23.50 15.04 -15.26
C LEU A 175 -22.05 15.47 -15.42
N ARG A 176 -21.28 15.48 -14.33
CA ARG A 176 -19.84 15.70 -14.36
C ARG A 176 -19.14 14.44 -13.85
N PRO A 177 -18.22 13.86 -14.64
CA PRO A 177 -17.33 12.83 -14.13
C PRO A 177 -16.51 13.43 -12.99
N VAL A 178 -16.52 12.78 -11.84
CA VAL A 178 -15.76 13.18 -10.66
C VAL A 178 -14.92 12.01 -10.21
N LEU A 179 -13.65 12.29 -9.91
CA LEU A 179 -12.82 11.32 -9.24
C LEU A 179 -13.27 11.27 -7.77
N PRO A 180 -13.72 10.12 -7.24
CA PRO A 180 -13.96 10.03 -5.82
C PRO A 180 -12.64 10.24 -5.05
N PRO A 181 -12.68 10.77 -3.81
CA PRO A 181 -11.49 10.84 -3.01
C PRO A 181 -11.01 9.42 -2.67
N PRO A 182 -9.71 9.24 -2.37
CA PRO A 182 -9.15 7.97 -1.96
C PRO A 182 -10.03 7.29 -0.89
N SER A 183 -10.33 6.00 -1.09
CA SER A 183 -11.24 5.25 -0.20
C SER A 183 -10.56 4.89 1.11
N VAL A 184 -9.24 4.99 1.14
CA VAL A 184 -8.42 4.86 2.33
C VAL A 184 -7.62 6.14 2.48
N ARG A 185 -7.65 6.70 3.69
CA ARG A 185 -6.87 7.89 4.07
C ARG A 185 -6.01 7.56 5.28
N PRO A 186 -4.93 8.33 5.53
CA PRO A 186 -4.19 8.23 6.78
C PRO A 186 -5.14 8.32 7.98
N LYS A 187 -4.94 7.47 8.99
CA LYS A 187 -5.73 7.54 10.22
C LYS A 187 -5.21 8.71 11.05
N MET A 188 -6.09 9.65 11.39
CA MET A 188 -5.80 10.73 12.32
C MET A 188 -6.37 10.35 13.68
N GLU A 189 -5.61 10.56 14.73
CA GLU A 189 -6.03 10.34 16.10
C GLU A 189 -5.70 11.57 16.95
N ARG A 190 -6.57 11.87 17.92
CA ARG A 190 -6.39 13.01 18.80
C ARG A 190 -5.48 12.60 19.95
N PHE A 191 -4.41 13.35 20.13
CA PHE A 191 -3.48 13.23 21.23
C PHE A 191 -3.58 14.43 22.15
N VAL A 192 -3.10 14.22 23.36
CA VAL A 192 -2.96 15.24 24.39
C VAL A 192 -1.58 15.13 25.02
N THR A 193 -0.96 16.28 25.26
CA THR A 193 0.30 16.39 26.01
C THR A 193 0.19 17.51 27.03
N LEU A 194 1.05 17.48 28.05
CA LEU A 194 1.12 18.54 29.04
C LEU A 194 1.71 19.80 28.39
N ALA A 195 1.16 20.96 28.73
CA ALA A 195 1.83 22.22 28.46
C ALA A 195 2.99 22.39 29.47
N ALA A 196 4.17 22.82 29.01
CA ALA A 196 5.31 23.09 29.88
C ALA A 196 5.45 24.61 30.18
N PRO A 197 5.86 25.01 31.40
CA PRO A 197 5.96 24.23 32.64
C PRO A 197 4.69 24.35 33.51
N GLN A 198 4.46 23.33 34.35
CA GLN A 198 3.29 23.21 35.23
C GLN A 198 3.18 24.39 36.22
N PRO A 199 1.97 24.90 36.47
CA PRO A 199 1.78 25.93 37.48
C PRO A 199 1.98 25.36 38.90
N GLU A 200 2.64 26.13 39.77
CA GLU A 200 2.95 25.78 41.18
C GLU A 200 1.71 25.43 42.04
N LYS A 201 0.52 25.81 41.58
CA LYS A 201 -0.77 25.42 42.18
C LYS A 201 -1.74 24.98 41.09
N GLU A 202 -2.05 23.68 41.05
CA GLU A 202 -3.10 23.12 40.22
C GLU A 202 -4.49 23.59 40.71
N ASN A 203 -5.01 24.68 40.14
CA ASN A 203 -6.42 25.02 40.31
C ASN A 203 -7.22 24.22 39.29
N LEU A 204 -7.78 23.08 39.69
CA LEU A 204 -8.50 22.16 38.80
C LEU A 204 -10.03 22.30 38.86
N GLY A 205 -10.52 23.37 39.50
CA GLY A 205 -11.94 23.64 39.71
C GLY A 205 -12.35 23.63 41.18
N ARG A 206 -13.64 23.36 41.45
CA ARG A 206 -14.19 23.34 42.82
C ARG A 206 -13.56 22.21 43.63
N ARG A 207 -12.92 22.58 44.76
CA ARG A 207 -12.27 21.65 45.69
C ARG A 207 -13.23 20.54 46.16
N GLY A 208 -12.81 19.28 46.05
CA GLY A 208 -13.55 18.09 46.46
C GLY A 208 -14.60 17.59 45.47
N GLY A 209 -14.70 18.19 44.27
CA GLY A 209 -15.65 17.77 43.25
C GLY A 209 -15.13 16.59 42.41
N ALA A 210 -16.04 15.73 41.93
CA ALA A 210 -15.69 14.60 41.05
C ALA A 210 -14.91 15.03 39.79
N ALA A 211 -15.18 16.24 39.27
CA ALA A 211 -14.46 16.79 38.12
C ALA A 211 -12.99 17.15 38.43
N GLU A 212 -12.70 17.64 39.65
CA GLU A 212 -11.31 17.89 40.08
C GLU A 212 -10.52 16.58 40.12
N SER A 213 -11.08 15.54 40.74
CA SER A 213 -10.42 14.23 40.85
C SER A 213 -10.09 13.65 39.48
N ARG A 214 -11.03 13.70 38.53
CA ARG A 214 -10.80 13.25 37.15
C ARG A 214 -9.71 14.07 36.45
N ARG A 215 -9.73 15.39 36.56
CA ARG A 215 -8.71 16.26 35.94
C ARG A 215 -7.32 16.03 36.52
N ARG A 216 -7.22 15.83 37.83
CA ARG A 216 -5.96 15.49 38.51
C ARG A 216 -5.44 14.15 38.03
N ALA A 217 -6.30 13.13 37.96
CA ALA A 217 -5.94 11.82 37.42
C ALA A 217 -5.45 11.90 35.97
N MET A 218 -6.11 12.72 35.13
CA MET A 218 -5.66 12.99 33.75
C MET A 218 -4.24 13.57 33.71
N LEU A 219 -3.97 14.61 34.49
CA LEU A 219 -2.64 15.24 34.56
C LEU A 219 -1.57 14.27 35.06
N GLN A 220 -1.84 13.55 36.15
CA GLN A 220 -0.92 12.56 36.70
C GLN A 220 -0.62 11.43 35.73
N TYR A 221 -1.64 10.93 35.01
CA TYR A 221 -1.45 9.91 33.99
C TYR A 221 -0.55 10.41 32.86
N MET A 222 -0.80 11.62 32.34
CA MET A 222 0.05 12.22 31.30
C MET A 222 1.48 12.48 31.78
N GLN A 223 1.67 12.89 33.05
CA GLN A 223 2.99 13.07 33.65
C GLN A 223 3.77 11.75 33.68
N ALA A 224 3.11 10.65 34.07
CA ALA A 224 3.76 9.34 34.15
C ALA A 224 4.21 8.80 32.77
N GLN A 225 3.47 9.09 31.71
CA GLN A 225 3.74 8.52 30.38
C GLN A 225 4.93 9.16 29.64
N HIS A 226 5.30 10.41 29.96
CA HIS A 226 6.38 11.16 29.29
C HIS A 226 6.29 11.20 27.75
N ARG A 227 5.09 11.00 27.19
CA ARG A 227 4.78 11.04 25.75
C ARG A 227 3.40 11.64 25.52
N PRO A 228 3.08 12.11 24.30
CA PRO A 228 1.70 12.36 23.92
C PRO A 228 0.83 11.12 24.13
N VAL A 229 -0.31 11.29 24.79
CA VAL A 229 -1.26 10.22 25.11
C VAL A 229 -2.46 10.32 24.17
N PRO A 230 -2.94 9.22 23.55
CA PRO A 230 -4.20 9.22 22.84
C PRO A 230 -5.34 9.62 23.77
N VAL A 231 -6.22 10.53 23.33
CA VAL A 231 -7.36 11.00 24.16
C VAL A 231 -8.25 9.84 24.61
N ARG A 232 -8.37 8.78 23.79
CA ARG A 232 -9.15 7.59 24.10
C ARG A 232 -8.51 6.75 25.24
N GLU A 233 -7.18 6.61 25.22
CA GLU A 233 -6.41 5.97 26.28
C GLU A 233 -6.55 6.77 27.58
N LEU A 234 -6.42 8.10 27.51
CA LEU A 234 -6.57 8.96 28.67
C LEU A 234 -7.95 8.79 29.34
N TYR A 235 -9.04 8.78 28.57
CA TYR A 235 -10.37 8.56 29.15
C TYR A 235 -10.52 7.17 29.78
N ALA A 236 -9.98 6.13 29.14
CA ALA A 236 -10.07 4.76 29.64
C ALA A 236 -9.31 4.55 30.95
N GLN A 237 -8.21 5.29 31.17
CA GLN A 237 -7.34 5.12 32.33
C GLN A 237 -7.67 6.04 33.50
N THR A 238 -8.48 7.09 33.28
CA THR A 238 -8.70 8.13 34.30
C THR A 238 -10.18 8.48 34.53
N ASP A 239 -11.10 7.73 33.91
CA ASP A 239 -12.54 8.02 33.83
C ASP A 239 -12.87 9.45 33.33
N GLY A 240 -11.91 10.09 32.66
CA GLY A 240 -11.99 11.48 32.21
C GLY A 240 -13.06 11.69 31.16
N GLN A 241 -13.63 12.90 31.10
CA GLN A 241 -14.66 13.24 30.12
C GLN A 241 -14.21 14.37 29.18
N SER A 242 -14.91 14.52 28.05
CA SER A 242 -14.68 15.60 27.07
C SER A 242 -14.77 17.00 27.68
N ALA A 243 -15.63 17.19 28.69
CA ALA A 243 -15.70 18.44 29.42
C ALA A 243 -14.43 18.75 30.23
N ASP A 244 -13.83 17.73 30.85
CA ASP A 244 -12.59 17.86 31.63
C ASP A 244 -11.40 18.14 30.72
N LEU A 245 -11.30 17.45 29.59
CA LEU A 245 -10.28 17.70 28.57
C LEU A 245 -10.37 19.14 28.02
N ARG A 246 -11.58 19.60 27.65
CA ARG A 246 -11.76 20.98 27.17
C ARG A 246 -11.41 22.01 28.23
N TRP A 247 -11.74 21.73 29.48
CA TRP A 247 -11.43 22.60 30.61
C TRP A 247 -9.91 22.71 30.80
N LEU A 248 -9.20 21.59 30.87
CA LEU A 248 -7.75 21.54 31.02
C LEU A 248 -7.02 22.26 29.87
N ALA A 249 -7.51 22.08 28.63
CA ALA A 249 -6.95 22.77 27.46
C ALA A 249 -7.18 24.29 27.53
N LYS A 250 -8.39 24.73 27.89
CA LYS A 250 -8.72 26.15 28.06
C LYS A 250 -7.92 26.79 29.18
N ALA A 251 -7.68 26.05 30.26
CA ALA A 251 -6.89 26.51 31.39
C ALA A 251 -5.37 26.40 31.15
N GLY A 252 -4.94 25.97 29.97
CA GLY A 252 -3.54 25.97 29.56
C GLY A 252 -2.70 24.83 30.16
N TYR A 253 -3.30 23.83 30.81
CA TYR A 253 -2.56 22.70 31.37
C TYR A 253 -2.13 21.68 30.31
N ILE A 254 -2.85 21.63 29.19
CA ILE A 254 -2.63 20.64 28.14
C ILE A 254 -2.76 21.26 26.75
N VAL A 255 -2.12 20.62 25.78
CA VAL A 255 -2.31 20.89 24.36
C VAL A 255 -2.94 19.66 23.72
N VAL A 256 -4.06 19.86 23.04
CA VAL A 256 -4.75 18.83 22.26
C VAL A 256 -4.44 19.06 20.79
N PHE A 257 -3.98 18.02 20.10
CA PHE A 257 -3.64 18.09 18.68
C PHE A 257 -4.02 16.79 17.97
N GLU A 258 -4.09 16.83 16.64
CA GLU A 258 -4.28 15.64 15.82
C GLU A 258 -2.93 15.21 15.25
N GLN A 259 -2.64 13.91 15.34
CA GLN A 259 -1.45 13.31 14.77
C GLN A 259 -1.86 12.11 13.91
N GLN A 260 -1.11 11.89 12.83
CA GLN A 260 -1.28 10.70 12.00
C GLN A 260 -0.77 9.47 12.77
N VAL A 261 -1.59 8.42 12.83
CA VAL A 261 -1.23 7.13 13.45
C VAL A 261 -1.24 6.04 12.39
N TRP A 262 -0.29 5.13 12.47
CA TRP A 262 -0.23 3.95 11.62
C TRP A 262 -1.15 2.85 12.13
N ARG A 263 -1.89 2.21 11.23
CA ARG A 263 -2.53 0.92 11.50
C ARG A 263 -1.50 -0.18 11.28
N ASP A 264 -0.65 -0.40 12.27
CA ASP A 264 0.39 -1.42 12.22
C ASP A 264 -0.11 -2.75 12.81
N PRO A 265 -0.25 -3.81 12.00
CA PRO A 265 -0.69 -5.12 12.50
C PRO A 265 0.33 -5.78 13.45
N LEU A 266 1.55 -5.24 13.55
CA LEU A 266 2.60 -5.74 14.41
C LEU A 266 2.78 -4.95 15.71
N ALA A 267 1.96 -3.91 15.95
CA ALA A 267 2.13 -3.03 17.11
C ALA A 267 2.01 -3.74 18.47
N GLU A 268 1.18 -4.78 18.55
CA GLU A 268 0.91 -5.55 19.78
C GLU A 268 1.66 -6.89 19.81
N VAL A 269 2.58 -7.14 18.87
CA VAL A 269 3.35 -8.38 18.84
C VAL A 269 4.49 -8.28 19.84
N ASP A 270 4.32 -8.91 20.99
CA ASP A 270 5.43 -9.14 21.92
C ASP A 270 6.41 -10.14 21.32
N PHE A 271 7.70 -9.76 21.28
CA PHE A 271 8.76 -10.65 20.85
C PHE A 271 9.95 -10.57 21.79
N VAL A 272 10.60 -11.71 21.97
CA VAL A 272 11.90 -11.78 22.64
C VAL A 272 12.96 -11.78 21.53
N PRO A 273 13.89 -10.80 21.50
CA PRO A 273 15.01 -10.83 20.58
C PRO A 273 15.74 -12.18 20.69
N ALA A 274 15.87 -12.88 19.57
CA ALA A 274 16.54 -14.18 19.52
C ALA A 274 17.96 -14.01 18.98
N GLU A 275 18.94 -14.61 19.68
CA GLU A 275 20.29 -14.72 19.16
C GLU A 275 20.35 -15.69 17.98
N PRO A 276 21.17 -15.41 16.95
CA PRO A 276 21.32 -16.29 15.79
C PRO A 276 21.93 -17.63 16.19
N PRO A 277 21.33 -18.77 15.80
CA PRO A 277 21.96 -20.06 16.02
C PRO A 277 23.26 -20.16 15.22
N ARG A 278 24.22 -20.94 15.71
CA ARG A 278 25.41 -21.30 14.93
C ARG A 278 25.00 -22.15 13.72
N LEU A 279 25.57 -21.85 12.56
CA LEU A 279 25.31 -22.61 11.34
C LEU A 279 26.02 -23.96 11.36
N THR A 280 25.41 -24.98 10.76
CA THR A 280 26.09 -26.24 10.44
C THR A 280 27.11 -26.03 9.30
N ALA A 281 28.00 -26.99 9.04
CA ALA A 281 28.98 -26.89 7.96
C ALA A 281 28.33 -26.69 6.57
N ASP A 282 27.25 -27.42 6.30
CA ASP A 282 26.47 -27.30 5.06
C ASP A 282 25.82 -25.93 4.94
N GLN A 283 25.19 -25.46 6.02
CA GLN A 283 24.59 -24.12 6.09
C GLN A 283 25.64 -23.03 5.90
N GLN A 284 26.82 -23.18 6.50
CA GLN A 284 27.92 -22.23 6.37
C GLN A 284 28.41 -22.15 4.91
N THR A 285 28.55 -23.28 4.23
CA THR A 285 28.94 -23.35 2.81
C THR A 285 27.91 -22.67 1.91
N VAL A 286 26.62 -22.97 2.13
CA VAL A 286 25.51 -22.32 1.43
C VAL A 286 25.50 -20.81 1.71
N TRP A 287 25.65 -20.43 2.97
CA TRP A 287 25.65 -19.04 3.41
C TRP A 287 26.77 -18.23 2.75
N GLN A 288 27.98 -18.77 2.68
CA GLN A 288 29.12 -18.10 2.03
C GLN A 288 28.82 -17.77 0.57
N LYS A 289 28.21 -18.69 -0.18
CA LYS A 289 27.81 -18.47 -1.58
C LYS A 289 26.73 -17.38 -1.71
N VAL A 290 25.69 -17.44 -0.87
CA VAL A 290 24.61 -16.43 -0.86
C VAL A 290 25.17 -15.06 -0.49
N ARG A 291 25.99 -14.98 0.55
CA ARG A 291 26.63 -13.73 1.01
C ARG A 291 27.52 -13.12 -0.07
N ALA A 292 28.34 -13.93 -0.75
CA ALA A 292 29.16 -13.47 -1.86
C ALA A 292 28.29 -12.92 -3.02
N GLY A 293 27.18 -13.59 -3.34
CA GLY A 293 26.20 -13.08 -4.31
C GLY A 293 25.61 -11.73 -3.90
N LEU A 294 25.19 -11.58 -2.64
CA LEU A 294 24.65 -10.32 -2.12
C LEU A 294 25.68 -9.18 -2.21
N GLN A 295 26.94 -9.45 -1.88
CA GLN A 295 28.02 -8.46 -1.93
C GLN A 295 28.33 -8.02 -3.37
N ARG A 296 28.41 -8.96 -4.31
CA ARG A 296 28.58 -8.67 -5.75
C ARG A 296 27.41 -7.87 -6.30
N SER A 297 26.18 -8.24 -5.94
CA SER A 297 24.97 -7.50 -6.32
C SER A 297 24.98 -6.06 -5.81
N ALA A 298 25.44 -5.82 -4.58
CA ALA A 298 25.60 -4.46 -4.05
C ALA A 298 26.66 -3.63 -4.79
N GLN A 299 27.62 -4.27 -5.46
CA GLN A 299 28.62 -3.64 -6.33
C GLN A 299 28.11 -3.44 -7.77
N GLY A 300 26.84 -3.79 -8.06
CA GLY A 300 26.22 -3.62 -9.38
C GLY A 300 26.36 -4.83 -10.30
N GLU A 301 26.94 -5.94 -9.85
CA GLU A 301 27.01 -7.15 -10.65
C GLU A 301 25.65 -7.85 -10.75
N LYS A 302 25.35 -8.41 -11.92
CA LYS A 302 24.19 -9.28 -12.10
C LYS A 302 24.47 -10.65 -11.50
N VAL A 303 23.60 -11.09 -10.60
CA VAL A 303 23.71 -12.38 -9.92
C VAL A 303 22.57 -13.28 -10.36
N ALA A 304 22.89 -14.49 -10.81
CA ALA A 304 21.89 -15.49 -11.15
C ALA A 304 21.06 -15.86 -9.91
N PRO A 305 19.74 -16.14 -10.04
CA PRO A 305 18.92 -16.57 -8.91
C PRO A 305 19.49 -17.81 -8.22
N PHE A 306 19.39 -17.88 -6.90
CA PHE A 306 19.75 -19.06 -6.13
C PHE A 306 18.55 -19.98 -5.94
N LEU A 307 18.74 -21.28 -6.16
CA LEU A 307 17.77 -22.32 -5.81
C LEU A 307 18.33 -23.13 -4.63
N LEU A 308 17.80 -22.86 -3.43
CA LEU A 308 18.13 -23.55 -2.19
C LEU A 308 17.25 -24.79 -2.02
N TYR A 309 17.78 -25.94 -2.43
CA TYR A 309 17.18 -27.24 -2.19
C TYR A 309 17.54 -27.73 -0.78
N GLY A 310 16.57 -27.77 0.12
CA GLY A 310 16.81 -28.22 1.50
C GLY A 310 15.60 -28.90 2.11
N VAL A 311 15.81 -30.11 2.65
CA VAL A 311 14.76 -30.90 3.30
C VAL A 311 14.15 -30.13 4.47
N THR A 312 12.89 -30.41 4.83
CA THR A 312 12.26 -29.77 5.99
C THR A 312 13.10 -30.00 7.25
N GLY A 313 13.37 -28.93 8.00
CA GLY A 313 14.25 -28.97 9.17
C GLY A 313 15.75 -28.84 8.89
N SER A 314 16.16 -28.63 7.63
CA SER A 314 17.56 -28.32 7.26
C SER A 314 17.99 -26.88 7.60
N GLY A 315 17.04 -26.03 8.01
CA GLY A 315 17.32 -24.64 8.41
C GLY A 315 17.37 -23.62 7.29
N LYS A 316 16.64 -23.85 6.17
CA LYS A 316 16.48 -22.85 5.08
C LYS A 316 16.12 -21.46 5.60
N THR A 317 15.20 -21.37 6.57
CA THR A 317 14.75 -20.11 7.17
C THR A 317 15.90 -19.32 7.79
N GLU A 318 16.90 -19.97 8.40
CA GLU A 318 18.05 -19.29 8.98
C GLU A 318 18.94 -18.65 7.90
N ILE A 319 19.09 -19.32 6.75
CA ILE A 319 19.78 -18.74 5.59
C ILE A 319 19.03 -17.51 5.08
N TYR A 320 17.69 -17.53 5.04
CA TYR A 320 16.90 -16.37 4.64
C TYR A 320 17.08 -15.19 5.61
N LEU A 321 17.00 -15.44 6.92
CA LEU A 321 17.18 -14.41 7.95
C LEU A 321 18.56 -13.76 7.85
N ARG A 322 19.62 -14.55 7.65
CA ARG A 322 20.98 -14.02 7.43
C ARG A 322 21.11 -13.25 6.12
N ALA A 323 20.47 -13.72 5.04
CA ALA A 323 20.45 -13.01 3.76
C ALA A 323 19.76 -11.64 3.89
N VAL A 324 18.63 -11.58 4.61
CA VAL A 324 17.96 -10.32 4.93
C VAL A 324 18.88 -9.43 5.75
N GLU A 325 19.49 -9.94 6.83
CA GLU A 325 20.42 -9.17 7.67
C GLU A 325 21.58 -8.56 6.88
N GLU A 326 22.25 -9.34 6.02
CA GLU A 326 23.32 -8.84 5.16
C GLU A 326 22.82 -7.80 4.14
N THR A 327 21.62 -7.97 3.60
CA THR A 327 21.00 -6.99 2.70
C THR A 327 20.73 -5.66 3.43
N LEU A 328 20.19 -5.74 4.64
CA LEU A 328 19.95 -4.56 5.47
C LEU A 328 21.25 -3.86 5.87
N ARG A 329 22.33 -4.61 6.14
CA ARG A 329 23.66 -4.07 6.44
C ARG A 329 24.22 -3.23 5.28
N GLN A 330 23.81 -3.52 4.05
CA GLN A 330 24.16 -2.76 2.85
C GLN A 330 23.22 -1.56 2.61
N GLY A 331 22.30 -1.25 3.54
CA GLY A 331 21.32 -0.18 3.41
C GLY A 331 20.22 -0.45 2.38
N ARG A 332 20.06 -1.72 1.98
CA ARG A 332 19.06 -2.18 1.01
C ARG A 332 17.87 -2.83 1.71
N GLN A 333 16.77 -3.00 0.99
CA GLN A 333 15.50 -3.54 1.51
C GLN A 333 15.26 -4.96 0.99
N ALA A 334 14.44 -5.75 1.70
CA ALA A 334 14.18 -7.15 1.36
C ALA A 334 12.68 -7.49 1.35
N ILE A 335 12.25 -8.23 0.33
CA ILE A 335 10.91 -8.84 0.26
C ILE A 335 11.05 -10.33 0.57
N VAL A 336 10.20 -10.84 1.46
CA VAL A 336 10.14 -12.25 1.79
C VAL A 336 8.74 -12.76 1.44
N LEU A 337 8.67 -13.57 0.39
CA LEU A 337 7.46 -14.25 -0.02
C LEU A 337 7.37 -15.58 0.71
N VAL A 338 6.22 -15.83 1.35
CA VAL A 338 5.84 -17.09 1.97
C VAL A 338 4.44 -17.48 1.50
N PRO A 339 4.10 -18.77 1.33
CA PRO A 339 2.73 -19.16 1.00
C PRO A 339 1.71 -18.59 1.98
N GLU A 340 0.49 -18.26 1.53
CA GLU A 340 -0.52 -17.59 2.37
C GLU A 340 -0.86 -18.38 3.64
N ILE A 341 -0.88 -19.71 3.54
CA ILE A 341 -1.10 -20.62 4.68
C ILE A 341 0.10 -20.69 5.63
N ALA A 342 1.31 -20.39 5.14
CA ALA A 342 2.56 -20.44 5.90
C ALA A 342 2.90 -19.12 6.60
N LEU A 343 2.14 -18.05 6.32
CA LEU A 343 2.20 -16.76 7.03
C LEU A 343 1.54 -16.86 8.41
N THR A 344 2.03 -17.81 9.21
CA THR A 344 1.60 -18.04 10.59
C THR A 344 2.21 -16.98 11.51
N PRO A 345 1.59 -16.72 12.68
CA PRO A 345 2.20 -15.87 13.71
C PRO A 345 3.63 -16.31 14.08
N GLN A 346 3.93 -17.61 14.06
CA GLN A 346 5.28 -18.11 14.33
C GLN A 346 6.30 -17.66 13.27
N THR A 347 5.95 -17.74 11.99
CA THR A 347 6.80 -17.26 10.88
C THR A 347 7.05 -15.77 11.01
N VAL A 348 5.97 -15.00 11.23
CA VAL A 348 6.03 -13.54 11.41
C VAL A 348 6.92 -13.18 12.60
N ASN A 349 6.71 -13.80 13.77
CA ASN A 349 7.45 -13.52 14.98
C ASN A 349 8.96 -13.74 14.82
N ARG A 350 9.39 -14.72 14.01
CA ARG A 350 10.82 -14.90 13.71
C ARG A 350 11.43 -13.69 13.01
N PHE A 351 10.74 -13.12 12.01
CA PHE A 351 11.22 -11.92 11.32
C PHE A 351 11.16 -10.68 12.21
N VAL A 352 10.08 -10.50 12.97
CA VAL A 352 9.91 -9.36 13.88
C VAL A 352 10.97 -9.40 15.00
N ALA A 353 11.20 -10.57 15.60
CA ALA A 353 12.22 -10.76 16.63
C ALA A 353 13.64 -10.49 16.11
N ARG A 354 13.91 -10.83 14.84
CA ARG A 354 15.21 -10.60 14.19
C ARG A 354 15.40 -9.15 13.74
N PHE A 355 14.32 -8.46 13.36
CA PHE A 355 14.36 -7.13 12.75
C PHE A 355 13.32 -6.18 13.40
N PRO A 356 13.46 -5.87 14.70
CA PRO A 356 12.49 -5.07 15.43
C PRO A 356 12.27 -3.70 14.79
N GLY A 357 11.00 -3.30 14.65
CA GLY A 357 10.59 -2.02 14.08
C GLY A 357 10.82 -1.84 12.57
N ARG A 358 11.39 -2.84 11.87
CA ARG A 358 11.76 -2.75 10.44
C ARG A 358 10.91 -3.61 9.50
N VAL A 359 10.03 -4.45 10.05
CA VAL A 359 9.20 -5.41 9.31
C VAL A 359 7.79 -4.84 9.07
N GLY A 360 7.28 -5.01 7.86
CA GLY A 360 5.85 -4.82 7.55
C GLY A 360 5.21 -6.11 7.04
N LEU A 361 3.90 -6.22 7.22
CA LEU A 361 3.09 -7.33 6.70
C LEU A 361 2.18 -6.88 5.56
N VAL A 362 2.04 -7.76 4.57
CA VAL A 362 1.07 -7.62 3.48
C VAL A 362 0.35 -8.95 3.33
N HIS A 363 -0.98 -8.99 3.47
CA HIS A 363 -1.82 -10.13 3.10
C HIS A 363 -3.31 -9.74 2.94
N SER A 364 -4.11 -10.68 2.44
CA SER A 364 -5.54 -10.51 2.15
C SER A 364 -6.37 -10.17 3.40
N ARG A 365 -6.08 -10.82 4.53
CA ARG A 365 -6.80 -10.64 5.82
C ARG A 365 -6.60 -9.26 6.48
N LEU A 366 -5.60 -8.47 6.05
CA LEU A 366 -5.46 -7.09 6.53
C LEU A 366 -6.61 -6.23 6.01
N SER A 367 -6.99 -5.21 6.78
CA SER A 367 -7.88 -4.16 6.30
C SER A 367 -7.22 -3.37 5.17
N ALA A 368 -8.05 -2.69 4.35
CA ALA A 368 -7.54 -1.78 3.34
C ALA A 368 -6.71 -0.63 3.95
N GLY A 369 -7.01 -0.24 5.19
CA GLY A 369 -6.26 0.74 5.97
C GLY A 369 -4.84 0.30 6.30
N GLU A 370 -4.69 -0.90 6.84
CA GLU A 370 -3.39 -1.47 7.21
C GLU A 370 -2.52 -1.68 5.97
N ARG A 371 -3.07 -2.24 4.88
CA ARG A 371 -2.31 -2.39 3.63
C ARG A 371 -1.85 -1.06 3.06
N TYR A 372 -2.70 -0.03 3.10
CA TYR A 372 -2.35 1.32 2.65
C TYR A 372 -1.22 1.91 3.50
N ASP A 373 -1.29 1.73 4.82
CA ASP A 373 -0.27 2.22 5.75
C ASP A 373 1.07 1.47 5.57
N THR A 374 1.06 0.12 5.45
CA THR A 374 2.28 -0.65 5.12
C THR A 374 2.89 -0.18 3.80
N TRP A 375 2.08 0.01 2.76
CA TRP A 375 2.57 0.49 1.46
C TRP A 375 3.19 1.89 1.57
N ARG A 376 2.57 2.81 2.32
CA ARG A 376 3.11 4.16 2.54
C ARG A 376 4.43 4.13 3.30
N ARG A 377 4.51 3.35 4.37
CA ARG A 377 5.74 3.19 5.17
C ARG A 377 6.86 2.58 4.34
N ALA A 378 6.56 1.57 3.52
CA ALA A 378 7.53 0.98 2.59
C ALA A 378 8.04 1.99 1.56
N ARG A 379 7.14 2.76 0.95
CA ARG A 379 7.47 3.83 -0.01
C ARG A 379 8.33 4.93 0.62
N ALA A 380 8.02 5.30 1.86
CA ALA A 380 8.77 6.30 2.63
C ALA A 380 10.12 5.79 3.15
N GLY A 381 10.42 4.48 2.99
CA GLY A 381 11.64 3.87 3.50
C GLY A 381 11.63 3.59 5.01
N GLU A 382 10.48 3.74 5.68
CA GLU A 382 10.30 3.44 7.11
C GLU A 382 10.29 1.93 7.39
N LEU A 383 10.04 1.11 6.37
CA LEU A 383 10.15 -0.34 6.44
C LEU A 383 11.36 -0.82 5.63
N SER A 384 12.12 -1.77 6.19
CA SER A 384 13.26 -2.37 5.51
C SER A 384 12.98 -3.79 5.02
N VAL A 385 11.99 -4.46 5.63
CA VAL A 385 11.59 -5.82 5.28
C VAL A 385 10.08 -5.88 5.13
N VAL A 386 9.58 -6.54 4.09
CA VAL A 386 8.17 -6.92 4.01
C VAL A 386 8.04 -8.43 3.89
N VAL A 387 7.13 -9.00 4.68
CA VAL A 387 6.80 -10.42 4.66
C VAL A 387 5.34 -10.58 4.24
N GLY A 388 5.05 -11.51 3.33
CA GLY A 388 3.69 -11.80 2.91
C GLY A 388 3.60 -12.84 1.81
N PRO A 389 2.38 -13.10 1.29
CA PRO A 389 2.18 -13.96 0.15
C PRO A 389 2.59 -13.23 -1.13
N ARG A 390 2.26 -13.81 -2.27
CA ARG A 390 2.56 -13.27 -3.60
C ARG A 390 2.30 -11.78 -3.80
N SER A 391 1.24 -11.21 -3.20
CA SER A 391 0.93 -9.78 -3.32
C SER A 391 1.98 -8.85 -2.68
N ALA A 392 2.78 -9.35 -1.73
CA ALA A 392 3.88 -8.61 -1.12
C ALA A 392 5.01 -8.29 -2.13
N LEU A 393 5.09 -9.03 -3.24
CA LEU A 393 6.07 -8.81 -4.31
C LEU A 393 6.02 -7.38 -4.86
N PHE A 394 4.86 -6.74 -4.82
CA PHE A 394 4.67 -5.39 -5.35
C PHE A 394 4.88 -4.26 -4.34
N THR A 395 5.52 -4.56 -3.22
CA THR A 395 5.90 -3.53 -2.24
C THR A 395 6.86 -2.51 -2.88
N PRO A 396 6.61 -1.20 -2.76
CA PRO A 396 7.35 -0.15 -3.46
C PRO A 396 8.67 0.19 -2.74
N PHE A 397 9.61 -0.75 -2.70
CA PHE A 397 10.93 -0.51 -2.15
C PHE A 397 11.84 0.19 -3.16
N SER A 398 12.38 1.36 -2.77
CA SER A 398 13.28 2.16 -3.60
C SER A 398 14.68 1.58 -3.70
N ARG A 399 15.08 0.74 -2.73
CA ARG A 399 16.42 0.14 -2.65
C ARG A 399 16.34 -1.37 -2.46
N LEU A 400 15.47 -2.05 -3.21
CA LEU A 400 15.33 -3.51 -3.14
C LEU A 400 16.67 -4.20 -3.43
N GLY A 401 17.10 -5.07 -2.52
CA GLY A 401 18.36 -5.82 -2.63
C GLY A 401 18.22 -7.34 -2.55
N LEU A 402 17.11 -7.82 -2.00
CA LEU A 402 16.83 -9.23 -1.88
C LEU A 402 15.33 -9.51 -2.06
N ILE A 403 15.02 -10.56 -2.81
CA ILE A 403 13.72 -11.20 -2.80
C ILE A 403 13.93 -12.66 -2.40
N VAL A 404 13.33 -13.06 -1.28
CA VAL A 404 13.25 -14.46 -0.86
C VAL A 404 11.91 -15.02 -1.30
N VAL A 405 11.91 -16.24 -1.84
CA VAL A 405 10.68 -17.00 -2.15
C VAL A 405 10.77 -18.33 -1.42
N ASP A 406 10.09 -18.43 -0.28
CA ASP A 406 10.03 -19.68 0.48
C ASP A 406 8.97 -20.62 -0.09
N GLU A 407 9.23 -21.92 0.03
CA GLU A 407 8.46 -23.00 -0.58
C GLU A 407 8.08 -22.68 -2.04
N CYS A 408 9.07 -22.33 -2.87
CA CYS A 408 8.87 -21.80 -4.22
C CYS A 408 8.19 -22.75 -5.22
N HIS A 409 7.88 -23.98 -4.80
CA HIS A 409 7.10 -24.98 -5.54
C HIS A 409 5.59 -24.87 -5.29
N ASP A 410 5.17 -24.08 -4.29
CA ASP A 410 3.78 -23.98 -3.87
C ASP A 410 2.89 -23.31 -4.94
N ASP A 411 1.76 -23.94 -5.26
CA ASP A 411 0.83 -23.48 -6.30
C ASP A 411 0.16 -22.13 -5.99
N SER A 412 0.11 -21.72 -4.72
CA SER A 412 -0.42 -20.41 -4.31
C SER A 412 0.37 -19.23 -4.89
N TYR A 413 1.59 -19.49 -5.40
CA TYR A 413 2.34 -18.50 -6.16
C TYR A 413 1.83 -18.28 -7.59
N TYR A 414 0.82 -19.00 -8.07
CA TYR A 414 0.21 -18.73 -9.37
C TYR A 414 -1.06 -17.87 -9.25
N GLN A 415 -1.19 -16.80 -10.05
CA GLN A 415 -2.43 -16.02 -10.18
C GLN A 415 -3.39 -16.70 -11.14
N SER A 416 -4.45 -17.28 -10.60
CA SER A 416 -5.53 -17.85 -11.41
C SER A 416 -6.82 -17.05 -11.33
N GLU A 417 -7.06 -16.27 -10.27
CA GLU A 417 -8.40 -15.70 -10.02
C GLU A 417 -8.77 -14.54 -10.94
N SER A 418 -7.80 -13.78 -11.45
CA SER A 418 -8.03 -12.63 -12.31
C SER A 418 -6.77 -12.24 -13.09
N PRO A 419 -6.90 -11.69 -14.31
CA PRO A 419 -5.75 -11.16 -15.04
C PRO A 419 -5.04 -10.02 -14.30
N PRO A 420 -3.72 -9.89 -14.44
CA PRO A 420 -2.82 -10.77 -15.20
C PRO A 420 -2.58 -12.13 -14.52
N HIS A 421 -2.53 -13.20 -15.31
CA HIS A 421 -2.17 -14.55 -14.84
C HIS A 421 -0.66 -14.73 -14.84
N TYR A 422 -0.04 -14.90 -13.67
CA TYR A 422 1.42 -15.01 -13.57
C TYR A 422 1.85 -15.85 -12.38
N HIS A 423 3.08 -16.37 -12.46
CA HIS A 423 3.74 -17.06 -11.37
C HIS A 423 4.66 -16.12 -10.59
N ALA A 424 4.45 -15.96 -9.28
CA ALA A 424 5.21 -15.04 -8.42
C ALA A 424 6.70 -15.33 -8.42
N ARG A 425 7.09 -16.61 -8.32
CA ARG A 425 8.49 -17.06 -8.41
C ARG A 425 9.20 -16.50 -9.64
N GLU A 426 8.61 -16.67 -10.82
CA GLU A 426 9.18 -16.18 -12.08
C GLU A 426 9.25 -14.64 -12.09
N LEU A 427 8.19 -14.00 -11.60
CA LEU A 427 8.10 -12.55 -11.51
C LEU A 427 9.10 -11.98 -10.48
N ALA A 428 9.39 -12.70 -9.40
CA ALA A 428 10.37 -12.36 -8.39
C ALA A 428 11.80 -12.44 -8.95
N ALA A 429 12.14 -13.49 -9.69
CA ALA A 429 13.44 -13.58 -10.36
C ALA A 429 13.65 -12.42 -11.36
N LEU A 430 12.60 -12.09 -12.12
CA LEU A 430 12.60 -10.95 -13.03
C LEU A 430 12.71 -9.61 -12.27
N TYR A 431 11.92 -9.41 -11.22
CA TYR A 431 11.91 -8.17 -10.46
C TYR A 431 13.26 -7.94 -9.75
N ALA A 432 13.84 -8.99 -9.18
CA ALA A 432 15.18 -8.93 -8.62
C ALA A 432 16.20 -8.49 -9.68
N ARG A 433 16.15 -9.05 -10.89
CA ARG A 433 17.01 -8.64 -12.00
C ARG A 433 16.83 -7.17 -12.39
N LEU A 434 15.59 -6.68 -12.45
CA LEU A 434 15.28 -5.28 -12.77
C LEU A 434 15.79 -4.30 -11.69
N CYS A 435 15.80 -4.73 -10.43
CA CYS A 435 16.30 -3.95 -9.29
C CYS A 435 17.81 -4.11 -9.04
N GLY A 436 18.52 -4.96 -9.80
CA GLY A 436 19.89 -5.36 -9.46
C GLY A 436 19.99 -6.04 -8.09
N ALA A 437 18.95 -6.75 -7.67
CA ALA A 437 18.83 -7.47 -6.41
C ALA A 437 19.09 -8.98 -6.60
N VAL A 438 19.32 -9.68 -5.49
CA VAL A 438 19.41 -11.15 -5.47
C VAL A 438 18.03 -11.78 -5.30
N CYS A 439 17.75 -12.84 -6.04
CA CYS A 439 16.59 -13.70 -5.79
C CYS A 439 17.06 -15.02 -5.15
N LEU A 440 16.55 -15.34 -3.96
CA LEU A 440 16.84 -16.57 -3.23
C LEU A 440 15.54 -17.37 -3.08
N MET A 441 15.44 -18.47 -3.82
CA MET A 441 14.26 -19.34 -3.81
C MET A 441 14.61 -20.59 -3.02
N GLY A 442 13.77 -20.99 -2.08
CA GLY A 442 13.99 -22.23 -1.36
C GLY A 442 12.80 -23.17 -1.42
N SER A 443 13.10 -24.47 -1.40
CA SER A 443 12.10 -25.52 -1.49
C SER A 443 12.65 -26.81 -0.91
N ALA A 444 11.80 -27.58 -0.23
CA ALA A 444 12.10 -28.98 0.11
C ALA A 444 11.85 -29.94 -1.07
N THR A 445 11.11 -29.50 -2.09
CA THR A 445 10.68 -30.29 -3.25
C THR A 445 10.62 -29.36 -4.47
N PRO A 446 11.76 -28.91 -5.01
CA PRO A 446 11.78 -27.99 -6.15
C PRO A 446 11.06 -28.63 -7.35
N ASP A 447 10.28 -27.83 -8.08
CA ASP A 447 9.57 -28.32 -9.25
C ASP A 447 10.53 -28.66 -10.42
N VAL A 448 9.99 -29.37 -11.41
CA VAL A 448 10.76 -29.79 -12.59
C VAL A 448 11.37 -28.60 -13.32
N VAL A 449 10.61 -27.50 -13.46
CA VAL A 449 11.04 -26.30 -14.18
C VAL A 449 12.22 -25.62 -13.48
N SER A 450 12.15 -25.43 -12.17
CA SER A 450 13.21 -24.84 -11.34
C SER A 450 14.47 -25.70 -11.37
N THR A 451 14.29 -27.02 -11.23
CA THR A 451 15.39 -27.99 -11.26
C THR A 451 16.07 -27.99 -12.64
N TYR A 452 15.29 -27.93 -13.71
CA TYR A 452 15.80 -27.86 -15.08
C TYR A 452 16.61 -26.58 -15.33
N ARG A 453 16.13 -25.41 -14.88
CA ARG A 453 16.88 -24.15 -14.97
C ARG A 453 18.19 -24.17 -14.19
N ALA A 454 18.18 -24.76 -13.00
CA ALA A 454 19.39 -24.94 -12.22
C ALA A 454 20.39 -25.89 -12.93
N ALA A 455 19.90 -26.97 -13.55
CA ALA A 455 20.75 -27.89 -14.32
C ALA A 455 21.37 -27.24 -15.56
N ARG A 456 20.70 -26.26 -16.18
CA ARG A 456 21.23 -25.46 -17.28
C ARG A 456 22.18 -24.33 -16.86
N GLY A 457 22.39 -24.13 -15.55
CA GLY A 457 23.18 -23.03 -15.02
C GLY A 457 22.51 -21.66 -15.11
N GLU A 458 21.21 -21.60 -15.46
CA GLU A 458 20.44 -20.36 -15.44
C GLU A 458 20.24 -19.88 -13.99
N TRP A 459 20.05 -20.83 -13.07
CA TRP A 459 19.98 -20.60 -11.63
C TRP A 459 21.14 -21.33 -10.93
N THR A 460 21.60 -20.78 -9.79
CA THR A 460 22.68 -21.38 -9.00
C THR A 460 22.10 -22.35 -7.96
N PRO A 461 22.30 -23.67 -8.09
CA PRO A 461 21.80 -24.63 -7.10
C PRO A 461 22.63 -24.60 -5.82
N LEU A 462 21.94 -24.61 -4.68
CA LEU A 462 22.48 -24.74 -3.33
C LEU A 462 21.77 -25.90 -2.64
N LYS A 463 22.49 -26.74 -1.89
CA LYS A 463 21.92 -27.95 -1.27
C LYS A 463 22.12 -27.93 0.24
N LEU A 464 21.07 -28.28 0.98
CA LEU A 464 21.08 -28.58 2.42
C LEU A 464 20.42 -29.96 2.64
N PRO A 465 21.17 -31.06 2.43
CA PRO A 465 20.60 -32.41 2.42
C PRO A 465 20.17 -32.88 3.82
N GLU A 466 20.85 -32.42 4.88
CA GLU A 466 20.66 -32.93 6.23
C GLU A 466 19.74 -32.05 7.09
N ARG A 467 19.01 -32.70 8.01
CA ARG A 467 18.24 -32.00 9.05
C ARG A 467 19.19 -31.54 10.16
N ILE A 468 18.90 -30.40 10.79
CA ILE A 468 19.73 -29.88 11.91
C ILE A 468 19.85 -30.90 13.06
N LEU A 469 18.80 -31.70 13.31
CA LEU A 469 18.83 -32.75 14.33
C LEU A 469 19.85 -33.87 14.03
N ALA A 470 20.17 -34.13 12.76
CA ALA A 470 21.15 -35.15 12.38
C ALA A 470 22.59 -34.75 12.73
N HIS A 471 22.89 -33.45 12.77
CA HIS A 471 24.22 -32.92 13.11
C HIS A 471 24.51 -32.85 14.62
N ARG A 472 23.53 -33.08 15.50
CA ARG A 472 23.77 -33.13 16.96
C ARG A 472 24.26 -34.51 17.45
N SER A 473 24.30 -35.50 16.56
CA SER A 473 24.60 -36.90 16.89
C SER A 473 25.96 -37.38 16.36
N ALA A 474 26.83 -36.46 15.92
CA ALA A 474 28.13 -36.77 15.30
C ALA A 474 29.28 -36.09 16.04
#